data_AF-A0A925S896-F1
#
_entry.id   AF-A0A925S896-F1
#
_cell.length_a   1.000
_cell.length_b   1.000
_cell.length_c   1.000
_cell.angle_alpha   90.00
_cell.angle_beta   90.00
_cell.angle_gamma   90.00
#
_symmetry.space_group_name_H-M   'P 1'
#
loop_
_entity.id
_entity.type
_entity.pdbx_description
1 polymer ?
#
loop_
_entity_poly.entity_id
_entity_poly.type
_entity_poly.pdbx_seq_one_letter_code
_entity_poly.pdbx_strand_id
1 'polypeptide(L)'
;MKEMNMDHSHHMPDSVALVAPEWLISSLGVLFLAFAGFYLYRLLQPATVKKAIGFFDWEGEAGHFVCMLAMASHLSSWLIPIPFSAWTWILGFGTIFYAARAMTWGKLLPFNKQWWDWTHSGMYLGMFTMFQPLPLGPGLTVAFNVAMGIFWTWFSLYYIKDAVLDFKAKKSLSFCSDLAHLGMGLAMLIMTIFPTYLMPGHSNHTGHGGAHHMTAPADSGPGHVHPQGAKPDDICGH
;
A
#
# COMPACT_ATOMS: atom_id res chain seq x y z
N MET A 1 53.50 7.24 -5.29
CA MET A 1 52.52 6.45 -4.51
C MET A 1 51.39 6.11 -5.46
N LYS A 2 51.05 4.83 -5.60
CA LYS A 2 50.09 4.32 -6.58
C LYS A 2 48.78 4.05 -5.82
N GLU A 3 47.73 4.81 -6.11
CA GLU A 3 46.40 4.59 -5.53
C GLU A 3 45.88 3.22 -5.98
N MET A 4 45.68 2.31 -5.03
CA MET A 4 44.99 1.05 -5.26
C MET A 4 43.50 1.34 -5.17
N ASN A 5 42.88 1.48 -6.34
CA ASN A 5 41.43 1.51 -6.50
C ASN A 5 40.88 0.13 -6.11
N MET A 6 40.48 -0.04 -4.85
CA MET A 6 39.77 -1.24 -4.41
C MET A 6 38.34 -1.14 -4.93
N ASP A 7 38.10 -1.82 -6.04
CA ASP A 7 36.79 -2.04 -6.62
C ASP A 7 35.99 -2.94 -5.67
N HIS A 8 35.36 -2.35 -4.65
CA HIS A 8 34.45 -3.02 -3.72
C HIS A 8 33.08 -3.22 -4.38
N SER A 9 33.07 -3.91 -5.52
CA SER A 9 31.87 -4.50 -6.10
C SER A 9 31.53 -5.78 -5.32
N HIS A 10 31.16 -5.60 -4.05
CA HIS A 10 30.45 -6.62 -3.30
C HIS A 10 29.07 -6.78 -3.96
N HIS A 11 28.98 -7.73 -4.90
CA HIS A 11 27.73 -8.36 -5.26
C HIS A 11 27.12 -8.92 -3.97
N MET A 12 26.27 -8.13 -3.32
CA MET A 12 25.37 -8.70 -2.33
C MET A 12 24.58 -9.77 -3.09
N PRO A 13 24.56 -11.02 -2.61
CA PRO A 13 23.77 -12.06 -3.24
C PRO A 13 22.36 -11.51 -3.35
N ASP A 14 21.79 -11.53 -4.56
CA ASP A 14 20.42 -11.12 -4.83
C ASP A 14 19.54 -11.77 -3.76
N SER A 15 19.19 -11.00 -2.74
CA SER A 15 18.31 -11.45 -1.68
C SER A 15 17.00 -11.67 -2.38
N VAL A 16 16.73 -12.93 -2.72
CA VAL A 16 15.59 -13.36 -3.52
C VAL A 16 14.36 -12.73 -2.89
N ALA A 17 13.89 -11.63 -3.50
CA ALA A 17 12.73 -10.93 -3.03
C ALA A 17 11.59 -11.93 -3.19
N LEU A 18 11.12 -12.49 -2.08
CA LEU A 18 9.98 -13.38 -2.09
C LEU A 18 8.79 -12.51 -2.50
N VAL A 19 8.32 -12.67 -3.72
CA VAL A 19 7.15 -11.97 -4.28
C VAL A 19 6.10 -13.02 -4.59
N ALA A 20 4.88 -12.81 -4.10
CA ALA A 20 3.76 -13.68 -4.40
C ALA A 20 3.42 -13.63 -5.91
N PRO A 21 2.89 -14.72 -6.48
CA PRO A 21 2.47 -14.69 -7.87
C PRO A 21 1.32 -13.69 -8.07
N GLU A 22 1.30 -13.01 -9.22
CA GLU A 22 0.36 -11.92 -9.53
C GLU A 22 -1.12 -12.32 -9.39
N TRP A 23 -1.47 -13.57 -9.73
CA TRP A 23 -2.82 -14.09 -9.58
C TRP A 23 -3.28 -14.09 -8.12
N LEU A 24 -2.37 -14.35 -7.17
CA LEU A 24 -2.68 -14.37 -5.74
C LEU A 24 -2.92 -12.95 -5.24
N ILE A 25 -2.02 -12.03 -5.58
CA ILE A 25 -2.15 -10.60 -5.24
C ILE A 25 -3.45 -10.02 -5.81
N SER A 26 -3.75 -10.31 -7.08
CA SER A 26 -4.98 -9.86 -7.74
C SER A 26 -6.24 -10.46 -7.13
N SER A 27 -6.21 -11.75 -6.78
CA SER A 27 -7.35 -12.42 -6.11
C SER A 27 -7.63 -11.82 -4.74
N LEU A 28 -6.59 -11.49 -3.97
CA LEU A 28 -6.74 -10.78 -2.70
C LEU A 28 -7.28 -9.37 -2.91
N GLY A 29 -6.81 -8.64 -3.92
CA GLY A 29 -7.36 -7.32 -4.29
C GLY A 29 -8.86 -7.37 -4.60
N VAL A 30 -9.31 -8.34 -5.40
CA VAL A 30 -10.74 -8.57 -5.69
C VAL A 30 -11.51 -8.96 -4.43
N LEU A 31 -10.94 -9.79 -3.55
CA LEU A 31 -11.55 -10.16 -2.28
C LEU A 31 -11.78 -8.93 -1.38
N PHE A 32 -10.77 -8.08 -1.22
CA PHE A 32 -10.90 -6.84 -0.46
C PHE A 32 -11.89 -5.86 -1.10
N LEU A 33 -11.97 -5.82 -2.43
CA LEU A 33 -13.00 -5.05 -3.13
C LEU A 33 -14.41 -5.57 -2.84
N ALA A 34 -14.59 -6.90 -2.78
CA ALA A 34 -15.85 -7.50 -2.37
C ALA A 34 -16.20 -7.13 -0.90
N PHE A 35 -15.23 -7.13 0.01
CA PHE A 35 -15.43 -6.66 1.38
C PHE A 35 -15.74 -5.16 1.45
N ALA A 36 -15.14 -4.32 0.61
CA ALA A 36 -15.53 -2.92 0.49
C ALA A 36 -16.99 -2.81 0.03
N GLY A 37 -17.41 -3.56 -1.00
CA GLY A 37 -18.81 -3.64 -1.42
C GLY A 37 -19.75 -4.09 -0.28
N PHE A 38 -19.32 -5.03 0.56
CA PHE A 38 -20.07 -5.47 1.74
C PHE A 38 -20.26 -4.35 2.78
N TYR A 39 -19.21 -3.58 3.10
CA TYR A 39 -19.35 -2.43 4.01
C TYR A 39 -20.15 -1.28 3.39
N LEU A 40 -20.05 -1.06 2.08
CA LEU A 40 -20.91 -0.12 1.38
C LEU A 40 -22.38 -0.53 1.46
N TYR A 41 -22.68 -1.81 1.27
CA TYR A 41 -24.03 -2.35 1.48
C TYR A 41 -24.52 -2.08 2.91
N ARG A 42 -23.69 -2.30 3.93
CA ARG A 42 -24.04 -2.03 5.34
C ARG A 42 -24.32 -0.55 5.58
N LEU A 43 -23.53 0.35 5.01
CA LEU A 43 -23.76 1.80 5.05
C LEU A 43 -25.09 2.20 4.43
N LEU A 44 -25.45 1.59 3.29
CA LEU A 44 -26.68 1.87 2.57
C LEU A 44 -27.92 1.21 3.20
N GLN A 45 -27.74 0.19 4.04
CA GLN A 45 -28.82 -0.59 4.66
C GLN A 45 -28.76 -0.58 6.21
N PRO A 46 -28.76 0.60 6.85
CA PRO A 46 -28.59 0.71 8.30
C PRO A 46 -29.69 0.01 9.09
N ALA A 47 -30.92 -0.05 8.57
CA ALA A 47 -32.04 -0.74 9.21
C ALA A 47 -31.79 -2.26 9.30
N THR A 48 -31.26 -2.86 8.24
CA THR A 48 -30.89 -4.28 8.20
C THR A 48 -29.76 -4.58 9.18
N VAL A 49 -28.74 -3.72 9.23
CA VAL A 49 -27.62 -3.86 10.16
C VAL A 49 -28.10 -3.76 11.61
N LYS A 50 -28.89 -2.73 11.95
CA LYS A 50 -29.48 -2.58 13.31
C LYS A 50 -30.30 -3.79 13.70
N LYS A 51 -31.12 -4.34 12.79
CA LYS A 51 -31.94 -5.54 13.06
C LYS A 51 -31.09 -6.78 13.33
N ALA A 52 -29.96 -6.94 12.63
CA ALA A 52 -29.13 -8.13 12.73
C ALA A 52 -28.09 -8.07 13.87
N ILE A 53 -27.51 -6.90 14.12
CA ILE A 53 -26.37 -6.70 15.05
C ILE A 53 -26.82 -6.00 16.34
N GLY A 54 -27.96 -5.30 16.32
CA GLY A 54 -28.51 -4.56 17.46
C GLY A 54 -28.09 -3.09 17.54
N PHE A 55 -27.08 -2.69 16.76
CA PHE A 55 -26.64 -1.29 16.65
C PHE A 55 -26.11 -1.01 15.23
N PHE A 56 -25.89 0.28 14.93
CA PHE A 56 -25.25 0.73 13.69
C PHE A 56 -24.44 1.98 14.00
N ASP A 57 -23.14 1.91 13.76
CA ASP A 57 -22.21 3.03 13.86
C ASP A 57 -21.76 3.43 12.45
N TRP A 58 -22.28 4.54 11.94
CA TRP A 58 -21.98 4.97 10.58
C TRP A 58 -20.48 5.28 10.39
N GLU A 59 -19.81 5.80 11.42
CA GLU A 59 -18.38 6.15 11.36
C GLU A 59 -17.55 4.88 11.25
N GLY A 60 -17.85 3.86 12.07
CA GLY A 60 -17.19 2.55 12.00
C GLY A 60 -17.38 1.87 10.64
N GLU A 61 -18.61 1.85 10.11
CA GLU A 61 -18.90 1.22 8.81
C GLU A 61 -18.20 1.94 7.64
N ALA A 62 -18.17 3.28 7.67
CA ALA A 62 -17.43 4.08 6.70
C ALA A 62 -15.93 3.85 6.82
N GLY A 63 -15.44 3.76 8.05
CA GLY A 63 -14.05 3.48 8.33
C GLY A 63 -13.62 2.13 7.77
N HIS A 64 -14.41 1.09 7.96
CA HIS A 64 -14.15 -0.24 7.40
C HIS A 64 -14.22 -0.26 5.88
N PHE A 65 -15.20 0.41 5.26
CA PHE A 65 -15.27 0.57 3.81
C PHE A 65 -13.97 1.16 3.24
N VAL A 66 -13.49 2.26 3.83
CA VAL A 66 -12.25 2.93 3.44
C VAL A 66 -11.05 2.01 3.57
N CYS A 67 -10.92 1.28 4.69
CA CYS A 67 -9.81 0.34 4.88
C CYS A 67 -9.85 -0.80 3.86
N MET A 68 -11.01 -1.40 3.57
CA MET A 68 -11.11 -2.47 2.56
C MET A 68 -10.79 -1.95 1.15
N LEU A 69 -11.22 -0.72 0.83
CA LEU A 69 -10.94 -0.09 -0.46
C LEU A 69 -9.46 0.26 -0.62
N ALA A 70 -8.81 0.74 0.44
CA ALA A 70 -7.37 0.98 0.46
C ALA A 70 -6.56 -0.31 0.28
N MET A 71 -6.95 -1.41 0.95
CA MET A 71 -6.32 -2.72 0.73
C MET A 71 -6.45 -3.18 -0.72
N ALA A 72 -7.65 -3.07 -1.30
CA ALA A 72 -7.89 -3.43 -2.69
C ALA A 72 -7.06 -2.57 -3.66
N SER A 73 -6.98 -1.26 -3.43
CA SER A 73 -6.16 -0.35 -4.23
C SER A 73 -4.66 -0.62 -4.10
N HIS A 74 -4.18 -0.99 -2.91
CA HIS A 74 -2.78 -1.36 -2.70
C HIS A 74 -2.40 -2.66 -3.43
N LEU A 75 -3.24 -3.69 -3.31
CA LEU A 75 -2.98 -5.01 -3.91
C LEU A 75 -3.27 -5.02 -5.41
N SER A 76 -4.19 -4.19 -5.90
CA SER A 76 -4.64 -4.20 -7.29
C SER A 76 -5.03 -2.80 -7.74
N SER A 77 -4.04 -1.93 -7.88
CA SER A 77 -4.22 -0.52 -8.25
C SER A 77 -4.94 -0.33 -9.58
N TRP A 78 -4.89 -1.31 -10.48
CA TRP A 78 -5.64 -1.29 -11.74
C TRP A 78 -7.16 -1.39 -11.54
N LEU A 79 -7.64 -2.01 -10.44
CA LEU A 79 -9.06 -2.04 -10.10
C LEU A 79 -9.54 -0.70 -9.54
N ILE A 80 -8.70 -0.03 -8.76
CA ILE A 80 -9.01 1.23 -8.07
C ILE A 80 -7.82 2.17 -8.25
N PRO A 81 -7.80 2.97 -9.33
CA PRO A 81 -6.68 3.85 -9.68
C PRO A 81 -6.71 5.14 -8.85
N ILE A 82 -6.77 5.00 -7.52
CA ILE A 82 -6.68 6.13 -6.59
C ILE A 82 -5.19 6.40 -6.35
N PRO A 83 -4.72 7.66 -6.50
CA PRO A 83 -3.34 8.02 -6.25
C PRO A 83 -2.90 7.67 -4.82
N PHE A 84 -1.68 7.15 -4.66
CA PHE A 84 -1.13 6.81 -3.35
C PHE A 84 -1.17 7.96 -2.35
N SER A 85 -0.93 9.20 -2.80
CA SER A 85 -0.99 10.40 -1.95
C SER A 85 -2.37 10.63 -1.34
N ALA A 86 -3.46 10.30 -2.06
CA ALA A 86 -4.81 10.41 -1.53
C ALA A 86 -5.02 9.42 -0.36
N TRP A 87 -4.54 8.18 -0.51
CA TRP A 87 -4.59 7.19 0.57
C TRP A 87 -3.75 7.60 1.78
N THR A 88 -2.56 8.16 1.57
CA THR A 88 -1.73 8.70 2.65
C THR A 88 -2.50 9.71 3.50
N TRP A 89 -3.21 10.66 2.87
CA TRP A 89 -4.00 11.66 3.58
C TRP A 89 -5.23 11.06 4.28
N ILE A 90 -6.01 10.23 3.58
CA ILE A 90 -7.22 9.61 4.12
C ILE A 90 -6.87 8.73 5.32
N LEU A 91 -5.83 7.89 5.18
CA LEU A 91 -5.46 6.95 6.23
C LEU A 91 -4.81 7.66 7.42
N GLY A 92 -3.93 8.65 7.16
CA GLY A 92 -3.32 9.46 8.21
C GLY A 92 -4.34 10.28 9.00
N PHE A 93 -5.32 10.87 8.31
CA PHE A 93 -6.45 11.54 8.95
C PHE A 93 -7.27 10.55 9.79
N GLY A 94 -7.58 9.37 9.25
CA GLY A 94 -8.29 8.31 9.98
C GLY A 94 -7.58 7.91 11.27
N THR A 95 -6.25 7.70 11.22
CA THR A 95 -5.43 7.43 12.42
C THR A 95 -5.64 8.51 13.49
N ILE A 96 -5.47 9.78 13.12
CA ILE A 96 -5.57 10.91 14.06
C ILE A 96 -7.00 11.04 14.58
N PHE A 97 -8.00 10.90 13.72
CA PHE A 97 -9.42 10.99 14.07
C PHE A 97 -9.80 9.96 15.13
N TYR A 98 -9.49 8.67 14.90
CA TYR A 98 -9.82 7.62 15.86
C TYR A 98 -8.98 7.70 17.14
N ALA A 99 -7.72 8.12 17.07
CA ALA A 99 -6.92 8.39 18.27
C ALA A 99 -7.52 9.52 19.11
N ALA A 100 -7.90 10.64 18.46
CA ALA A 100 -8.55 11.76 19.13
C ALA A 100 -9.89 11.33 19.74
N ARG A 101 -10.72 10.60 18.99
CA ARG A 101 -11.99 10.03 19.47
C ARG A 101 -11.78 9.15 20.69
N ALA A 102 -10.80 8.24 20.64
CA ALA A 102 -10.44 7.36 21.76
C ALA A 102 -10.09 8.17 23.02
N MET A 103 -9.38 9.29 22.89
CA MET A 103 -8.93 10.12 24.00
C MET A 103 -9.99 11.07 24.57
N THR A 104 -11.05 11.37 23.82
CA THR A 104 -11.97 12.47 24.15
C THR A 104 -13.42 12.01 24.36
N TRP A 105 -14.19 11.83 23.29
CA TRP A 105 -15.63 11.55 23.34
C TRP A 105 -16.01 10.11 23.01
N GLY A 106 -15.09 9.25 22.59
CA GLY A 106 -15.37 7.87 22.19
C GLY A 106 -16.08 7.06 23.28
N LYS A 107 -15.72 7.27 24.56
CA LYS A 107 -16.38 6.64 25.72
C LYS A 107 -17.83 7.05 25.95
N LEU A 108 -18.28 8.14 25.32
CA LEU A 108 -19.64 8.67 25.44
C LEU A 108 -20.58 8.09 24.37
N LEU A 109 -20.03 7.41 23.36
CA LEU A 109 -20.81 6.81 22.29
C LEU A 109 -21.49 5.53 22.79
N PRO A 110 -22.82 5.37 22.60
CA PRO A 110 -23.51 4.14 22.94
C PRO A 110 -22.87 2.94 22.24
N PHE A 111 -22.65 1.86 23.00
CA PHE A 111 -22.09 0.58 22.53
C PHE A 111 -20.63 0.63 22.04
N ASN A 112 -19.98 1.80 22.01
CA ASN A 112 -18.58 1.91 21.67
C ASN A 112 -17.70 1.49 22.85
N LYS A 113 -16.78 0.55 22.61
CA LYS A 113 -15.71 0.26 23.57
C LYS A 113 -14.52 1.13 23.20
N GLN A 114 -13.97 1.91 24.13
CA GLN A 114 -12.85 2.81 23.85
C GLN A 114 -11.65 2.11 23.15
N TRP A 115 -11.42 0.83 23.45
CA TRP A 115 -10.38 0.06 22.78
C TRP A 115 -10.66 -0.19 21.30
N TRP A 116 -11.90 -0.15 20.83
CA TRP A 116 -12.24 -0.20 19.40
C TRP A 116 -11.69 1.00 18.66
N ASP A 117 -11.77 2.21 19.24
CA ASP A 117 -11.19 3.39 18.62
C ASP A 117 -9.67 3.27 18.48
N TRP A 118 -9.00 2.75 19.51
CA TRP A 118 -7.57 2.45 19.43
C TRP A 118 -7.24 1.40 18.37
N THR A 119 -8.07 0.37 18.24
CA THR A 119 -7.91 -0.64 17.18
C THR A 119 -8.05 -0.01 15.80
N HIS A 120 -9.07 0.83 15.56
CA HIS A 120 -9.23 1.54 14.29
C HIS A 120 -8.02 2.44 14.01
N SER A 121 -7.59 3.23 14.99
CA SER A 121 -6.40 4.06 14.88
C SER A 121 -5.16 3.24 14.49
N GLY A 122 -4.96 2.08 15.12
CA GLY A 122 -3.87 1.15 14.80
C GLY A 122 -3.98 0.56 13.40
N MET A 123 -5.19 0.18 12.98
CA MET A 123 -5.45 -0.32 11.62
C MET A 123 -5.10 0.74 10.57
N TYR A 124 -5.62 1.95 10.75
CA TYR A 124 -5.35 3.09 9.89
C TYR A 124 -3.85 3.41 9.83
N LEU A 125 -3.17 3.39 10.97
CA LEU A 125 -1.73 3.67 11.04
C LEU A 125 -0.91 2.60 10.31
N GLY A 126 -1.20 1.32 10.54
CA GLY A 126 -0.49 0.25 9.86
C GLY A 126 -0.73 0.29 8.35
N MET A 127 -1.97 0.56 7.92
CA MET A 127 -2.28 0.74 6.51
C MET A 127 -1.58 1.97 5.92
N PHE A 128 -1.57 3.09 6.62
CA PHE A 128 -0.85 4.31 6.23
C PHE A 128 0.62 3.99 5.92
N THR A 129 1.27 3.17 6.74
CA THR A 129 2.68 2.82 6.52
C THR A 129 2.96 1.98 5.28
N MET A 130 1.94 1.34 4.70
CA MET A 130 2.06 0.64 3.40
C MET A 130 2.18 1.62 2.24
N PHE A 131 1.60 2.82 2.38
CA PHE A 131 1.59 3.86 1.35
C PHE A 131 2.71 4.87 1.57
N GLN A 132 3.02 5.16 2.83
CA GLN A 132 4.02 6.14 3.22
C GLN A 132 4.87 5.59 4.38
N PRO A 133 6.10 5.13 4.11
CA PRO A 133 7.03 4.77 5.17
C PRO A 133 7.25 5.95 6.12
N LEU A 134 7.24 5.67 7.42
CA LEU A 134 7.50 6.70 8.42
C LEU A 134 8.99 7.07 8.43
N PRO A 135 9.35 8.36 8.55
CA PRO A 135 10.74 8.82 8.60
C PRO A 135 11.36 8.55 9.98
N LEU A 136 11.41 7.28 10.38
CA LEU A 136 11.94 6.83 11.66
C LEU A 136 13.42 6.43 11.52
N GLY A 137 14.20 6.69 12.58
CA GLY A 137 15.55 6.15 12.67
C GLY A 137 15.53 4.61 12.78
N PRO A 138 16.63 3.90 12.43
CA PRO A 138 16.63 2.43 12.31
C PRO A 138 16.08 1.69 13.53
N GLY A 139 16.47 2.11 14.74
CA GLY A 139 15.98 1.48 15.98
C GLY A 139 14.48 1.68 16.22
N LEU A 140 13.96 2.86 15.89
CA LEU A 140 12.51 3.15 16.00
C LEU A 140 11.72 2.40 14.93
N THR A 141 12.26 2.25 13.72
CA THR A 141 11.64 1.44 12.66
C THR A 141 11.49 -0.01 13.08
N VAL A 142 12.52 -0.61 13.67
CA VAL A 142 12.46 -1.99 14.18
C VAL A 142 11.40 -2.10 15.29
N ALA A 143 11.43 -1.21 16.28
CA ALA A 143 10.47 -1.21 17.37
C ALA A 143 9.02 -1.05 16.86
N PHE A 144 8.80 -0.15 15.91
CA PHE A 144 7.50 0.07 15.27
C PHE A 144 7.01 -1.18 14.54
N ASN A 145 7.85 -1.81 13.71
CA ASN A 145 7.49 -3.01 12.98
C ASN A 145 7.16 -4.19 13.92
N VAL A 146 7.90 -4.33 15.02
CA VAL A 146 7.60 -5.34 16.06
C VAL A 146 6.24 -5.03 16.71
N ALA A 147 5.98 -3.77 17.08
CA ALA A 147 4.70 -3.37 17.67
C ALA A 147 3.53 -3.63 16.71
N MET A 148 3.67 -3.28 15.43
CA MET A 148 2.67 -3.55 14.41
C MET A 148 2.49 -5.05 14.18
N GLY A 149 3.56 -5.84 14.17
CA GLY A 149 3.49 -7.30 14.05
C GLY A 149 2.72 -7.95 15.22
N ILE A 150 2.96 -7.49 16.45
CA ILE A 150 2.20 -7.92 17.63
C ILE A 150 0.73 -7.51 17.50
N PHE A 151 0.47 -6.26 17.10
CA PHE A 151 -0.88 -5.75 16.90
C PHE A 151 -1.67 -6.60 15.87
N TRP A 152 -1.09 -6.86 14.70
CA TRP A 152 -1.75 -7.64 13.64
C TRP A 152 -1.92 -9.11 14.03
N THR A 153 -1.00 -9.66 14.80
CA THR A 153 -1.14 -11.02 15.36
C THR A 153 -2.32 -11.09 16.32
N TRP A 154 -2.38 -10.19 17.30
CA TRP A 154 -3.51 -10.11 18.24
C TRP A 154 -4.83 -9.89 17.51
N PHE A 155 -4.87 -8.94 16.58
CA PHE A 155 -6.05 -8.59 15.79
C PHE A 155 -6.56 -9.80 14.99
N SER A 156 -5.67 -10.51 14.31
CA SER A 156 -6.04 -11.71 13.54
C SER A 156 -6.58 -12.81 14.46
N LEU A 157 -5.91 -13.10 15.58
CA LEU A 157 -6.37 -14.11 16.54
C LEU A 157 -7.71 -13.74 17.17
N TYR A 158 -7.92 -12.46 17.45
CA TYR A 158 -9.19 -11.94 17.96
C TYR A 158 -10.35 -12.24 16.98
N TYR A 159 -10.16 -11.96 15.70
CA TYR A 159 -11.19 -12.19 14.67
C TYR A 159 -11.32 -13.65 14.22
N ILE A 160 -10.29 -14.51 14.39
CA ILE A 160 -10.47 -15.97 14.27
C ILE A 160 -11.49 -16.44 15.32
N LYS A 161 -11.31 -16.01 16.57
CA LYS A 161 -12.20 -16.41 17.67
C LYS A 161 -13.63 -15.89 17.43
N ASP A 162 -13.80 -14.62 17.07
CA ASP A 162 -15.13 -14.02 16.82
C ASP A 162 -15.82 -14.65 15.60
N ALA A 163 -15.10 -14.87 14.48
CA ALA A 163 -15.65 -15.54 13.30
C ALA A 163 -16.16 -16.97 13.61
N VAL A 164 -15.43 -17.73 14.44
CA VAL A 164 -15.87 -19.07 14.87
C VAL A 164 -17.14 -19.00 15.72
N LEU A 165 -17.25 -18.01 16.61
CA LEU A 165 -18.44 -17.80 17.44
C LEU A 165 -19.65 -17.39 16.60
N ASP A 166 -19.46 -16.47 15.65
CA ASP A 166 -20.54 -15.98 14.78
C ASP A 166 -21.00 -17.03 13.77
N PHE A 167 -20.09 -17.86 13.26
CA PHE A 167 -20.43 -19.03 12.46
C PHE A 167 -21.33 -19.99 13.24
N LYS A 168 -20.94 -20.35 14.48
CA LYS A 168 -21.74 -21.22 15.36
C LYS A 168 -23.10 -20.62 15.71
N ALA A 169 -23.16 -19.30 15.89
CA ALA A 169 -24.40 -18.57 16.15
C ALA A 169 -25.25 -18.31 14.90
N LYS A 170 -24.79 -18.73 13.70
CA LYS A 170 -25.45 -18.50 12.40
C LYS A 170 -25.68 -17.00 12.10
N LYS A 171 -24.81 -16.12 12.58
CA LYS A 171 -24.88 -14.67 12.36
C LYS A 171 -24.12 -14.30 11.09
N SER A 172 -24.72 -14.50 9.91
CA SER A 172 -24.04 -14.33 8.62
C SER A 172 -23.41 -12.94 8.40
N LEU A 173 -24.10 -11.86 8.78
CA LEU A 173 -23.58 -10.49 8.64
C LEU A 173 -22.37 -10.23 9.54
N SER A 174 -22.44 -10.69 10.79
CA SER A 174 -21.35 -10.52 11.76
C SER A 174 -20.15 -11.40 11.37
N PHE A 175 -20.41 -12.63 10.97
CA PHE A 175 -19.39 -13.54 10.42
C PHE A 175 -18.65 -12.97 9.22
N CYS A 176 -19.36 -12.36 8.26
CA CYS A 176 -18.72 -11.74 7.09
C CYS A 176 -17.86 -10.52 7.49
N SER A 177 -18.33 -9.73 8.47
CA SER A 177 -17.56 -8.64 9.07
C SER A 177 -16.27 -9.16 9.69
N ASP A 178 -16.34 -10.24 10.47
CA ASP A 178 -15.17 -10.80 11.13
C ASP A 178 -14.19 -11.41 10.13
N LEU A 179 -14.70 -12.02 9.05
CA LEU A 179 -13.86 -12.54 7.98
C LEU A 179 -13.13 -11.44 7.23
N ALA A 180 -13.76 -10.28 7.00
CA ALA A 180 -13.13 -9.12 6.37
C ALA A 180 -11.97 -8.59 7.23
N HIS A 181 -12.20 -8.46 8.54
CA HIS A 181 -11.15 -8.06 9.49
C HIS A 181 -10.04 -9.10 9.59
N LEU A 182 -10.38 -10.39 9.66
CA LEU A 182 -9.39 -11.46 9.67
C LEU A 182 -8.53 -11.43 8.39
N GLY A 183 -9.15 -11.30 7.22
CA GLY A 183 -8.45 -11.18 5.94
C GLY A 183 -7.48 -10.01 5.94
N MET A 184 -7.93 -8.84 6.41
CA MET A 184 -7.09 -7.65 6.57
C MET A 184 -5.93 -7.91 7.53
N GLY A 185 -6.20 -8.43 8.73
CA GLY A 185 -5.20 -8.72 9.74
C GLY A 185 -4.10 -9.65 9.24
N LEU A 186 -4.48 -10.72 8.54
CA LEU A 186 -3.52 -11.68 7.96
C LEU A 186 -2.70 -11.06 6.84
N ALA A 187 -3.31 -10.31 5.93
CA ALA A 187 -2.59 -9.62 4.86
C ALA A 187 -1.57 -8.63 5.43
N MET A 188 -2.00 -7.81 6.40
CA MET A 188 -1.14 -6.85 7.08
C MET A 188 -0.01 -7.50 7.89
N LEU A 189 -0.28 -8.64 8.53
CA LEU A 189 0.74 -9.40 9.25
C LEU A 189 1.79 -9.95 8.27
N ILE A 190 1.35 -10.54 7.15
CA ILE A 190 2.25 -11.04 6.10
C ILE A 190 3.11 -9.90 5.57
N MET A 191 2.55 -8.73 5.28
CA MET A 191 3.30 -7.56 4.80
C MET A 191 4.19 -6.93 5.88
N THR A 192 3.90 -7.16 7.16
CA THR A 192 4.79 -6.70 8.24
C THR A 192 6.04 -7.60 8.34
N ILE A 193 5.87 -8.91 8.17
CA ILE A 193 6.97 -9.90 8.26
C ILE A 193 7.76 -9.97 6.94
N PHE A 194 7.05 -9.92 5.81
CA PHE A 194 7.57 -10.00 4.45
C PHE A 194 7.05 -8.82 3.61
N PRO A 195 7.63 -7.61 3.78
CA PRO A 195 7.12 -6.40 3.13
C PRO A 195 6.97 -6.49 1.62
N THR A 196 7.87 -7.22 0.96
CA THR A 196 7.85 -7.37 -0.51
C THR A 196 6.88 -8.43 -1.01
N TYR A 197 6.35 -9.30 -0.14
CA TYR A 197 5.63 -10.50 -0.59
C TYR A 197 4.30 -10.19 -1.28
N LEU A 198 3.54 -9.22 -0.76
CA LEU A 198 2.26 -8.82 -1.33
C LEU A 198 2.32 -7.45 -2.02
N MET A 199 3.52 -6.93 -2.29
CA MET A 199 3.66 -5.72 -3.11
C MET A 199 3.48 -6.10 -4.59
N PRO A 200 2.60 -5.40 -5.34
CA PRO A 200 2.53 -5.58 -6.77
C PRO A 200 3.92 -5.34 -7.39
N GLY A 201 4.45 -6.36 -8.07
CA GLY A 201 5.69 -6.23 -8.80
C GLY A 201 5.56 -5.09 -9.80
N HIS A 202 6.48 -4.12 -9.79
CA HIS A 202 6.60 -3.11 -10.84
C HIS A 202 7.10 -3.71 -12.18
N SER A 203 7.01 -5.03 -12.35
CA SER A 203 7.74 -5.82 -13.34
C SER A 203 7.22 -5.72 -14.77
N ASN A 204 6.11 -5.03 -15.06
CA ASN A 204 5.52 -5.02 -16.41
C ASN A 204 5.28 -3.62 -17.04
N HIS A 205 5.78 -2.52 -16.46
CA HIS A 205 5.74 -1.19 -17.11
C HIS A 205 7.07 -0.72 -17.72
N THR A 206 8.08 -1.58 -17.82
CA THR A 206 9.31 -1.33 -18.60
C THR A 206 9.21 -1.76 -20.08
N GLY A 207 7.99 -2.00 -20.60
CA GLY A 207 7.74 -2.21 -22.03
C GLY A 207 7.36 -0.91 -22.73
N HIS A 208 8.28 -0.36 -23.53
CA HIS A 208 8.15 0.81 -24.41
C HIS A 208 8.51 2.19 -23.83
N GLY A 209 9.81 2.37 -23.58
CA GLY A 209 10.40 3.70 -23.35
C GLY A 209 11.86 3.76 -23.78
N GLY A 210 12.11 3.79 -25.09
CA GLY A 210 13.31 4.44 -25.66
C GLY A 210 14.65 3.72 -25.52
N ALA A 211 14.87 2.68 -26.33
CA ALA A 211 16.22 2.43 -26.87
C ALA A 211 16.54 3.52 -27.92
N HIS A 212 16.70 4.77 -27.50
CA HIS A 212 17.40 5.75 -28.32
C HIS A 212 18.89 5.52 -28.12
N HIS A 213 19.43 4.77 -29.06
CA HIS A 213 20.81 4.78 -29.50
C HIS A 213 21.40 6.20 -29.34
N MET A 214 22.13 6.47 -28.26
CA MET A 214 23.00 7.64 -28.17
C MET A 214 24.25 7.32 -28.99
N THR A 215 24.19 7.59 -30.29
CA THR A 215 25.41 7.80 -31.07
C THR A 215 26.04 9.11 -30.62
N ALA A 216 27.27 9.01 -30.13
CA ALA A 216 28.06 10.09 -29.57
C ALA A 216 28.15 11.32 -30.49
N PRO A 217 28.27 12.54 -29.93
CA PRO A 217 28.64 13.71 -30.71
C PRO A 217 30.11 13.59 -31.12
N ALA A 218 30.36 13.65 -32.44
CA ALA A 218 31.71 13.81 -32.97
C ALA A 218 32.21 15.21 -32.59
N ASP A 219 33.06 15.24 -31.57
CA ASP A 219 33.75 16.44 -31.13
C ASP A 219 34.85 16.80 -32.14
N SER A 220 34.93 18.09 -32.40
CA SER A 220 35.65 18.70 -33.50
C SER A 220 36.95 19.34 -33.02
N GLY A 221 38.07 18.82 -33.51
CA GLY A 221 39.31 19.57 -33.80
C GLY A 221 40.56 19.20 -32.97
N PRO A 222 41.74 19.75 -33.32
CA PRO A 222 42.11 20.49 -34.53
C PRO A 222 43.39 19.94 -35.22
N GLY A 223 43.55 20.26 -36.52
CA GLY A 223 44.87 20.29 -37.15
C GLY A 223 45.07 19.35 -38.34
N HIS A 224 44.95 19.89 -39.55
CA HIS A 224 46.14 20.12 -40.37
C HIS A 224 45.80 20.95 -41.60
N VAL A 225 46.58 22.01 -41.77
CA VAL A 225 46.61 22.89 -42.93
C VAL A 225 47.15 22.10 -44.13
N HIS A 226 46.42 22.12 -45.24
CA HIS A 226 47.01 21.92 -46.56
C HIS A 226 46.27 22.79 -47.58
N PRO A 227 46.92 23.81 -48.18
CA PRO A 227 46.33 24.59 -49.25
C PRO A 227 46.70 23.96 -50.59
N GLN A 228 45.73 23.79 -51.49
CA GLN A 228 45.98 23.74 -52.93
C GLN A 228 44.67 23.77 -53.71
N GLY A 229 44.63 24.64 -54.73
CA GLY A 229 43.74 24.47 -55.88
C GLY A 229 42.63 25.50 -56.01
N ALA A 230 42.99 26.70 -56.44
CA ALA A 230 42.06 27.67 -57.00
C ALA A 230 41.32 27.11 -58.23
N LYS A 231 40.04 27.46 -58.36
CA LYS A 231 39.42 27.84 -59.63
C LYS A 231 38.24 28.81 -59.37
N PRO A 232 38.20 29.97 -60.05
CA PRO A 232 37.15 30.96 -59.87
C PRO A 232 36.03 30.81 -60.92
N ASP A 233 34.93 31.51 -60.61
CA ASP A 233 33.87 32.04 -61.49
C ASP A 233 32.74 31.11 -61.95
N ASP A 234 31.51 31.44 -61.53
CA ASP A 234 30.40 31.90 -62.39
C ASP A 234 29.18 32.23 -61.48
N ILE A 235 28.79 33.50 -61.31
CA ILE A 235 27.87 34.32 -62.12
C ILE A 235 26.37 33.95 -61.92
N CYS A 236 25.67 34.92 -61.30
CA CYS A 236 24.27 35.34 -61.44
C CYS A 236 23.08 34.35 -61.44
N GLY A 237 22.13 34.62 -60.52
CA GLY A 237 20.79 35.13 -60.91
C GLY A 237 19.65 34.11 -61.07
N HIS A 238 18.78 34.03 -60.07
CA HIS A 238 17.36 34.46 -60.10
C HIS A 238 16.66 34.09 -58.79
#